data_AF-A0A554JDS7-F1
#
_entry.id   AF-A0A554JDS7-F1
#
_cell.length_a   1.000
_cell.length_b   1.000
_cell.length_c   1.000
_cell.angle_alpha   90.00
_cell.angle_beta   90.00
_cell.angle_gamma   90.00
#
_symmetry.space_group_name_H-M   'P 1'
#
loop_
_entity.id
_entity.type
_entity.pdbx_description
1 polymer ?
#
loop_
_entity_poly.entity_id
_entity_poly.type
_entity_poly.pdbx_seq_one_letter_code
_entity_poly.pdbx_strand_id
1 'polypeptide(L)'
;MNILTIIFYQPLVNVLFLLAYFVPGHSLSWAIVVLTVLIRLALLPSSLKTLEHQRRIQLLQPKIDEIKKKHAEDKNALNKATIELYNAEKVSPFASCLPLFVQLVILIALNSVMRHGLDPAKLTETLALLYSFVPQLSSYHASFFGYDLAKPEPIVLPILVGLISYIQVKQSMKLQPQSNKPDSELSNEERITKSMTKNMQYLFPVIFAISLRQQPAALAFYWGLSGLLTIAQQAWYFKYKGETLPKSVKTKSGVEVSVRQVIK
;
A
#
# COMPACT_ATOMS: atom_id res chain seq x y z
N MET A 1 3.54 -27.09 -14.36
CA MET A 1 3.47 -26.17 -13.20
C MET A 1 3.87 -24.79 -13.69
N ASN A 2 3.06 -23.76 -13.47
CA ASN A 2 3.33 -22.42 -14.03
C ASN A 2 4.47 -21.73 -13.28
N ILE A 3 5.22 -20.84 -13.95
CA ILE A 3 6.38 -20.18 -13.35
C ILE A 3 6.01 -19.33 -12.13
N LEU A 4 4.82 -18.70 -12.16
CA LEU A 4 4.25 -17.97 -11.04
C LEU A 4 3.98 -18.88 -9.83
N THR A 5 3.60 -20.13 -10.10
CA THR A 5 3.36 -21.13 -9.05
C THR A 5 4.65 -21.51 -8.35
N ILE A 6 5.73 -21.72 -9.10
CA ILE A 6 7.03 -22.14 -8.56
C ILE A 6 7.70 -20.98 -7.80
N ILE A 7 7.68 -19.77 -8.36
CA ILE A 7 8.43 -18.64 -7.80
C ILE A 7 7.70 -17.98 -6.64
N PHE A 8 6.37 -17.87 -6.69
CA PHE A 8 5.62 -17.08 -5.71
C PHE A 8 4.70 -17.94 -4.84
N TYR A 9 3.85 -18.76 -5.46
CA TYR A 9 2.83 -19.51 -4.72
C TYR A 9 3.45 -20.58 -3.80
N GLN A 10 4.29 -21.46 -4.35
CA GLN A 10 4.85 -22.60 -3.62
C GLN A 10 5.67 -22.17 -2.39
N PRO A 11 6.59 -21.18 -2.48
CA PRO A 11 7.29 -20.69 -1.29
C PRO A 11 6.34 -20.11 -0.24
N LEU A 12 5.32 -19.36 -0.64
CA LEU A 12 4.37 -18.75 0.30
C LEU A 12 3.48 -19.78 0.99
N VAL A 13 3.00 -20.81 0.27
CA VAL A 13 2.27 -21.93 0.89
C VAL A 13 3.16 -22.64 1.92
N ASN A 14 4.41 -22.92 1.55
CA ASN A 14 5.36 -23.59 2.44
C ASN A 14 5.64 -22.78 3.70
N VAL A 15 5.90 -21.48 3.56
CA VAL A 15 6.06 -20.58 4.71
C VAL A 15 4.78 -20.55 5.55
N LEU A 16 3.59 -20.48 4.94
CA LEU A 16 2.33 -20.45 5.67
C LEU A 16 2.13 -21.74 6.50
N PHE A 17 2.34 -22.92 5.91
CA PHE A 17 2.20 -24.20 6.61
C PHE A 17 3.27 -24.38 7.69
N LEU A 18 4.50 -23.93 7.43
CA LEU A 18 5.56 -23.92 8.42
C LEU A 18 5.21 -23.01 9.60
N LEU A 19 4.67 -21.81 9.34
CA LEU A 19 4.20 -20.91 10.41
C LEU A 19 3.03 -21.51 11.17
N ALA A 20 2.08 -22.15 10.48
CA ALA A 20 0.96 -22.82 11.12
C ALA A 20 1.43 -23.94 12.05
N TYR A 21 2.50 -24.64 11.72
CA TYR A 21 3.09 -25.65 12.61
C TYR A 21 3.57 -25.06 13.95
N PHE A 22 4.24 -23.90 13.93
CA PHE A 22 4.78 -23.26 15.15
C PHE A 22 3.76 -22.43 15.95
N VAL A 23 2.63 -22.11 15.33
CA VAL A 23 1.59 -21.29 15.94
C VAL A 23 0.69 -22.14 16.86
N PRO A 24 0.23 -21.60 18.01
CA PRO A 24 -0.65 -22.32 18.92
C PRO A 24 -1.89 -22.91 18.23
N GLY A 25 -2.17 -24.18 18.50
CA GLY A 25 -3.34 -24.88 17.96
C GLY A 25 -3.31 -25.12 16.46
N HIS A 26 -2.15 -25.02 15.81
CA HIS A 26 -2.01 -25.25 14.36
C HIS A 26 -2.96 -24.39 13.51
N SER A 27 -3.17 -23.15 13.96
CA SER A 27 -4.11 -22.23 13.35
C SER A 27 -3.55 -21.58 12.09
N LEU A 28 -4.19 -21.85 10.94
CA LEU A 28 -3.88 -21.13 9.70
C LEU A 28 -4.20 -19.63 9.84
N SER A 29 -5.20 -19.28 10.62
CA SER A 29 -5.58 -17.88 10.88
C SER A 29 -4.43 -17.07 11.50
N TRP A 30 -3.83 -17.61 12.56
CA TRP A 30 -2.68 -16.98 13.20
C TRP A 30 -1.42 -17.07 12.35
N ALA A 31 -1.25 -18.13 11.56
CA ALA A 31 -0.18 -18.19 10.57
C ALA A 31 -0.27 -17.05 9.54
N ILE A 32 -1.49 -16.71 9.08
CA ILE A 32 -1.75 -15.56 8.21
C ILE A 32 -1.36 -14.25 8.92
N VAL A 33 -1.70 -14.08 10.20
CA VAL A 33 -1.30 -12.90 10.99
C VAL A 33 0.23 -12.75 10.99
N VAL A 34 0.93 -13.81 11.37
CA VAL A 34 2.40 -13.80 11.47
C VAL A 34 3.04 -13.57 10.10
N LEU A 35 2.56 -14.25 9.06
CA LEU A 35 3.02 -14.06 7.69
C LEU A 35 2.86 -12.59 7.24
N THR A 36 1.70 -11.99 7.54
CA THR A 36 1.43 -10.58 7.21
C THR A 36 2.42 -9.65 7.90
N VAL A 37 2.67 -9.86 9.19
CA VAL A 37 3.64 -9.06 9.95
C VAL A 37 5.05 -9.23 9.40
N LEU A 38 5.48 -10.45 9.09
CA LEU A 38 6.80 -10.73 8.52
C LEU A 38 7.00 -10.04 7.17
N ILE A 39 6.02 -10.14 6.27
CA ILE A 39 6.05 -9.44 4.98
C ILE A 39 6.15 -7.93 5.20
N ARG A 40 5.38 -7.38 6.14
CA ARG A 40 5.41 -5.94 6.46
C ARG A 40 6.74 -5.49 7.04
N LEU A 41 7.37 -6.28 7.90
CA LEU A 41 8.69 -6.00 8.43
C LEU A 41 9.78 -6.06 7.34
N ALA A 42 9.70 -7.05 6.44
CA ALA A 42 10.62 -7.17 5.31
C ALA A 42 10.50 -5.96 4.35
N LEU A 43 9.27 -5.48 4.13
CA LEU A 43 9.01 -4.32 3.26
C LEU A 43 9.16 -2.96 3.97
N LEU A 44 9.31 -2.94 5.29
CA LEU A 44 9.44 -1.73 6.09
C LEU A 44 10.53 -0.78 5.59
N PRO A 45 11.80 -1.20 5.37
CA PRO A 45 12.85 -0.29 4.92
C PRO A 45 12.54 0.34 3.56
N SER A 46 11.97 -0.45 2.64
CA SER A 46 11.55 0.03 1.31
C SER A 46 10.44 1.06 1.44
N SER A 47 9.40 0.74 2.22
CA SER A 47 8.24 1.60 2.44
C SER A 47 8.62 2.93 3.09
N LEU A 48 9.56 2.92 4.04
CA LEU A 48 10.07 4.15 4.66
C LEU A 48 10.81 5.04 3.66
N LYS A 49 11.63 4.46 2.77
CA LYS A 49 12.28 5.22 1.68
C LYS A 49 11.26 5.84 0.73
N THR A 50 10.20 5.11 0.37
CA THR A 50 9.12 5.65 -0.47
C THR A 50 8.42 6.82 0.20
N LEU A 51 8.09 6.73 1.48
CA LEU A 51 7.47 7.84 2.23
C LEU A 51 8.39 9.08 2.27
N GLU A 52 9.70 8.87 2.38
CA GLU A 52 10.68 9.95 2.30
C GLU A 52 10.71 10.59 0.91
N HIS A 53 10.73 9.79 -0.16
CA HIS A 53 10.67 10.29 -1.53
C HIS A 53 9.39 11.08 -1.81
N GLN A 54 8.21 10.58 -1.38
CA GLN A 54 6.94 11.30 -1.53
C GLN A 54 6.97 12.65 -0.83
N ARG A 55 7.52 12.72 0.39
CA ARG A 55 7.71 13.98 1.11
C ARG A 55 8.62 14.96 0.36
N ARG A 56 9.72 14.49 -0.21
CA ARG A 56 10.62 15.37 -1.00
C ARG A 56 9.89 15.96 -2.21
N ILE A 57 9.06 15.17 -2.91
CA ILE A 57 8.21 15.68 -4.01
C ILE A 57 7.23 16.73 -3.48
N GLN A 58 6.63 16.49 -2.33
CA GLN A 58 5.71 17.43 -1.70
C GLN A 58 6.39 18.78 -1.39
N LEU A 59 7.65 18.77 -0.93
CA LEU A 59 8.44 19.99 -0.69
C LEU A 59 8.78 20.75 -1.97
N LEU A 60 8.72 20.12 -3.14
CA LEU A 60 8.95 20.79 -4.42
C LEU A 60 7.69 21.43 -5.01
N GLN A 61 6.50 21.22 -4.40
CA GLN A 61 5.25 21.83 -4.86
C GLN A 61 5.29 23.33 -5.12
N PRO A 62 5.86 24.20 -4.25
CA PRO A 62 5.87 25.63 -4.51
C PRO A 62 6.62 25.98 -5.81
N LYS A 63 7.73 25.28 -6.10
CA LYS A 63 8.46 25.47 -7.36
C LYS A 63 7.70 24.95 -8.57
N ILE A 64 7.00 23.83 -8.41
CA ILE A 64 6.14 23.29 -9.46
C ILE A 64 5.01 24.30 -9.76
N ASP A 65 4.47 24.95 -8.74
CA ASP A 65 3.45 25.99 -8.92
C ASP A 65 4.01 27.26 -9.59
N GLU A 66 5.26 27.64 -9.33
CA GLU A 66 5.96 28.70 -10.09
C GLU A 66 6.15 28.33 -11.56
N ILE A 67 6.58 27.08 -11.84
CA ILE A 67 6.73 26.57 -13.21
C ILE A 67 5.39 26.58 -13.95
N LYS A 68 4.31 26.13 -13.29
CA LYS A 68 2.95 26.18 -13.83
C LYS A 68 2.51 27.60 -14.18
N LYS A 69 2.83 28.59 -13.33
CA LYS A 69 2.54 30.01 -13.61
C LYS A 69 3.35 30.52 -14.81
N LYS A 70 4.63 30.17 -14.89
CA LYS A 70 5.53 30.64 -15.96
C LYS A 70 5.20 30.03 -17.33
N HIS A 71 4.71 28.80 -17.35
CA HIS A 71 4.44 28.02 -18.57
C HIS A 71 2.94 27.66 -18.71
N ALA A 72 2.04 28.52 -18.25
CA ALA A 72 0.60 28.25 -18.24
C ALA A 72 0.03 27.97 -19.63
N GLU A 73 0.55 28.65 -20.65
CA GLU A 73 0.10 28.56 -22.05
C GLU A 73 0.80 27.46 -22.86
N ASP A 74 1.93 26.91 -22.36
CA ASP A 74 2.73 25.91 -23.08
C ASP A 74 2.92 24.64 -22.24
N LYS A 75 2.04 23.67 -22.50
CA LYS A 75 2.06 22.36 -21.82
C LYS A 75 3.35 21.58 -22.05
N ASN A 76 3.99 21.73 -23.21
CA ASN A 76 5.24 21.02 -23.50
C ASN A 76 6.39 21.63 -22.70
N ALA A 77 6.47 22.96 -22.65
CA ALA A 77 7.44 23.65 -21.81
C ALA A 77 7.21 23.39 -20.32
N LEU A 78 5.96 23.36 -19.86
CA LEU A 78 5.60 23.02 -18.49
C LEU A 78 6.07 21.61 -18.11
N ASN A 79 5.78 20.61 -18.95
CA ASN A 79 6.20 19.23 -18.71
C ASN A 79 7.73 19.11 -18.68
N LYS A 80 8.42 19.75 -19.64
CA LYS A 80 9.88 19.74 -19.72
C LYS A 80 10.52 20.38 -18.49
N ALA A 81 10.08 21.58 -18.11
CA ALA A 81 10.59 22.29 -16.93
C ALA A 81 10.32 21.53 -15.62
N THR A 82 9.15 20.86 -15.52
CA THR A 82 8.83 20.01 -14.37
C THR A 82 9.77 18.81 -14.27
N ILE A 83 10.06 18.15 -15.39
CA ILE A 83 11.02 17.03 -15.44
C ILE A 83 12.45 17.52 -15.14
N GLU A 84 12.86 18.68 -15.67
CA GLU A 84 14.15 19.29 -15.39
C GLU A 84 14.31 19.61 -13.90
N LEU A 85 13.28 20.12 -13.25
CA LEU A 85 13.26 20.34 -11.80
C LEU A 85 13.44 19.02 -11.03
N TYR A 86 12.67 17.99 -11.39
CA TYR A 86 12.80 16.67 -10.77
C TYR A 86 14.21 16.08 -10.93
N ASN A 87 14.81 16.23 -12.11
CA ASN A 87 16.18 15.77 -12.39
C ASN A 87 17.23 16.58 -11.60
N ALA A 88 17.07 17.91 -11.53
CA ALA A 88 17.97 18.80 -10.81
C ALA A 88 17.98 18.49 -9.30
N GLU A 89 16.82 18.19 -8.74
CA GLU A 89 16.65 17.81 -7.33
C GLU A 89 16.89 16.30 -7.08
N LYS A 90 17.16 15.53 -8.15
CA LYS A 90 17.36 14.06 -8.12
C LYS A 90 16.20 13.32 -7.45
N VAL A 91 14.97 13.74 -7.73
CA VAL A 91 13.75 13.13 -7.24
C VAL A 91 12.99 12.50 -8.41
N SER A 92 12.58 11.25 -8.29
CA SER A 92 11.81 10.56 -9.33
C SER A 92 10.35 10.37 -8.89
N PRO A 93 9.36 10.83 -9.68
CA PRO A 93 7.95 10.51 -9.43
C PRO A 93 7.67 9.01 -9.42
N PHE A 94 8.35 8.24 -10.27
CA PHE A 94 8.17 6.78 -10.42
C PHE A 94 8.73 5.98 -9.24
N ALA A 95 9.73 6.50 -8.52
CA ALA A 95 10.23 5.83 -7.31
C ALA A 95 9.12 5.67 -6.24
N SER A 96 8.10 6.54 -6.28
CA SER A 96 6.96 6.50 -5.35
C SER A 96 5.96 5.39 -5.65
N CYS A 97 5.91 4.86 -6.89
CA CYS A 97 5.00 3.78 -7.27
C CYS A 97 5.64 2.39 -7.25
N LEU A 98 6.96 2.27 -7.07
CA LEU A 98 7.65 0.98 -7.00
C LEU A 98 7.07 0.02 -5.92
N PRO A 99 6.69 0.48 -4.72
CA PRO A 99 6.08 -0.42 -3.73
C PRO A 99 4.74 -1.01 -4.18
N LEU A 100 4.00 -0.30 -5.05
CA LEU A 100 2.74 -0.79 -5.58
C LEU A 100 2.95 -2.06 -6.42
N PHE A 101 4.01 -2.10 -7.25
CA PHE A 101 4.33 -3.30 -8.04
C PHE A 101 4.68 -4.49 -7.14
N VAL A 102 5.52 -4.27 -6.13
CA VAL A 102 5.88 -5.32 -5.16
C VAL A 102 4.62 -5.81 -4.43
N GLN A 103 3.74 -4.88 -4.02
CA GLN A 103 2.47 -5.21 -3.38
C GLN A 103 1.54 -6.03 -4.29
N LEU A 104 1.45 -5.71 -5.58
CA LEU A 104 0.63 -6.44 -6.54
C LEU A 104 1.11 -7.88 -6.73
N VAL A 105 2.43 -8.10 -6.83
CA VAL A 105 3.01 -9.45 -6.95
C VAL A 105 2.70 -10.28 -5.69
N ILE A 106 2.91 -9.71 -4.50
CA ILE A 106 2.59 -10.37 -3.23
C ILE A 106 1.10 -10.67 -3.12
N LEU A 107 0.25 -9.74 -3.55
CA LEU A 107 -1.21 -9.90 -3.53
C LEU A 107 -1.67 -11.05 -4.42
N ILE A 108 -1.17 -11.14 -5.65
CA ILE A 108 -1.51 -12.24 -6.58
C ILE A 108 -1.15 -13.59 -5.94
N ALA A 109 0.05 -13.66 -5.35
CA ALA A 109 0.54 -14.86 -4.73
C ALA A 109 -0.29 -15.25 -3.49
N LEU A 110 -0.52 -14.31 -2.56
CA LEU A 110 -1.34 -14.54 -1.37
C LEU A 110 -2.80 -14.87 -1.71
N ASN A 111 -3.39 -14.20 -2.70
CA ASN A 111 -4.74 -14.53 -3.16
C ASN A 111 -4.81 -15.98 -3.66
N SER A 112 -3.79 -16.44 -4.39
CA SER A 112 -3.71 -17.84 -4.78
C SER A 112 -3.61 -18.76 -3.56
N VAL A 113 -2.78 -18.43 -2.56
CA VAL A 113 -2.67 -19.18 -1.29
C VAL A 113 -4.00 -19.26 -0.56
N MET A 114 -4.72 -18.15 -0.42
CA MET A 114 -6.00 -18.13 0.30
C MET A 114 -7.12 -18.88 -0.43
N ARG A 115 -7.10 -18.93 -1.76
CA ARG A 115 -8.12 -19.60 -2.57
C ARG A 115 -7.87 -21.08 -2.77
N HIS A 116 -6.61 -21.49 -2.84
CA HIS A 116 -6.22 -22.88 -3.13
C HIS A 116 -5.70 -23.61 -1.90
N GLY A 117 -4.85 -22.94 -1.12
CA GLY A 117 -4.17 -23.54 0.03
C GLY A 117 -5.04 -23.67 1.28
N LEU A 118 -6.16 -22.94 1.37
CA LEU A 118 -7.10 -23.05 2.49
C LEU A 118 -8.32 -23.92 2.17
N ASP A 119 -8.57 -24.20 0.89
CA ASP A 119 -9.73 -24.97 0.44
C ASP A 119 -9.54 -26.46 0.77
N PRO A 120 -10.37 -27.05 1.65
CA PRO A 120 -10.26 -28.47 2.00
C PRO A 120 -10.36 -29.38 0.76
N ALA A 121 -11.08 -28.98 -0.29
CA ALA A 121 -11.20 -29.75 -1.52
C ALA A 121 -9.88 -29.82 -2.32
N LYS A 122 -8.96 -28.88 -2.09
CA LYS A 122 -7.66 -28.78 -2.77
C LYS A 122 -6.48 -29.10 -1.85
N LEU A 123 -6.77 -29.69 -0.68
CA LEU A 123 -5.76 -29.99 0.30
C LEU A 123 -4.71 -30.96 -0.24
N THR A 124 -5.11 -32.02 -0.94
CA THR A 124 -4.20 -33.00 -1.54
C THR A 124 -3.20 -32.35 -2.51
N GLU A 125 -3.69 -31.44 -3.36
CA GLU A 125 -2.84 -30.69 -4.30
C GLU A 125 -1.90 -29.73 -3.56
N THR A 126 -2.38 -29.09 -2.50
CA THR A 126 -1.60 -28.17 -1.68
C THR A 126 -0.49 -28.88 -0.91
N LEU A 127 -0.80 -30.05 -0.33
CA LEU A 127 0.18 -30.88 0.38
C LEU A 127 1.26 -31.42 -0.56
N ALA A 128 0.92 -31.72 -1.82
CA ALA A 128 1.88 -32.15 -2.83
C ALA A 128 2.90 -31.06 -3.21
N LEU A 129 2.63 -29.80 -2.91
CA LEU A 129 3.52 -28.67 -3.17
C LEU A 129 4.43 -28.34 -1.98
N LEU A 130 4.24 -28.99 -0.84
CA LEU A 130 5.09 -28.80 0.33
C LEU A 130 6.48 -29.36 0.07
N TYR A 131 7.49 -28.61 0.50
CA TYR A 131 8.87 -29.06 0.55
C TYR A 131 9.00 -30.17 1.59
N SER A 132 9.96 -31.06 1.38
CA SER A 132 10.18 -32.25 2.21
C SER A 132 10.40 -31.93 3.70
N PHE A 133 10.90 -30.74 4.01
CA PHE A 133 11.15 -30.28 5.38
C PHE A 133 9.95 -29.60 6.05
N VAL A 134 8.86 -29.35 5.33
CA VAL A 134 7.67 -28.70 5.90
C VAL A 134 6.72 -29.77 6.45
N PRO A 135 6.35 -29.70 7.75
CA PRO A 135 5.42 -30.66 8.34
C PRO A 135 4.07 -30.65 7.62
N GLN A 136 3.56 -31.83 7.29
CA GLN A 136 2.22 -31.98 6.74
C GLN A 136 1.20 -31.88 7.88
N LEU A 137 0.34 -30.86 7.82
CA LEU A 137 -0.77 -30.73 8.75
C LEU A 137 -1.93 -31.59 8.26
N SER A 138 -2.21 -32.68 8.98
CA SER A 138 -3.33 -33.60 8.71
C SER A 138 -4.68 -33.03 9.14
N SER A 139 -4.70 -32.08 10.06
CA SER A 139 -5.86 -31.26 10.40
C SER A 139 -5.43 -29.82 10.64
N TYR A 140 -6.24 -28.88 10.18
CA TYR A 140 -6.07 -27.45 10.45
C TYR A 140 -7.44 -26.81 10.59
N HIS A 141 -7.50 -25.74 11.37
CA HIS A 141 -8.64 -24.82 11.37
C HIS A 141 -8.21 -23.46 10.82
N ALA A 142 -9.09 -22.89 10.00
CA ALA A 142 -8.96 -21.54 9.47
C ALA A 142 -9.99 -20.59 10.12
N SER A 143 -10.45 -20.91 11.33
CA SER A 143 -11.42 -20.09 12.04
C SER A 143 -10.73 -18.92 12.76
N PHE A 144 -11.32 -17.73 12.69
CA PHE A 144 -10.85 -16.54 13.39
C PHE A 144 -12.03 -15.69 13.83
N PHE A 145 -12.14 -15.37 15.13
CA PHE A 145 -13.29 -14.67 15.72
C PHE A 145 -14.66 -15.20 15.28
N GLY A 146 -14.80 -16.53 15.13
CA GLY A 146 -16.06 -17.17 14.70
C GLY A 146 -16.30 -17.21 13.20
N TYR A 147 -15.42 -16.64 12.38
CA TYR A 147 -15.49 -16.72 10.91
C TYR A 147 -14.57 -17.78 10.35
N ASP A 148 -15.02 -18.49 9.32
CA ASP A 148 -14.20 -19.39 8.52
C ASP A 148 -13.46 -18.57 7.44
N LEU A 149 -12.14 -18.43 7.58
CA LEU A 149 -11.33 -17.61 6.69
C LEU A 149 -11.23 -18.18 5.26
N ALA A 150 -11.54 -19.46 5.05
CA ALA A 150 -11.57 -20.06 3.71
C ALA A 150 -12.84 -19.64 2.93
N LYS A 151 -13.89 -19.23 3.63
CA LYS A 151 -15.19 -18.85 3.03
C LYS A 151 -15.33 -17.33 2.93
N PRO A 152 -16.18 -16.83 2.02
CA PRO A 152 -16.52 -15.42 2.00
C PRO A 152 -17.23 -14.97 3.28
N GLU A 153 -16.83 -13.82 3.81
CA GLU A 153 -17.57 -13.07 4.83
C GLU A 153 -17.98 -11.73 4.20
N PRO A 154 -19.26 -11.54 3.86
CA PRO A 154 -19.67 -10.47 2.94
C PRO A 154 -20.04 -9.15 3.62
N ILE A 155 -19.93 -9.00 4.94
CA ILE A 155 -20.44 -7.83 5.67
C ILE A 155 -19.36 -7.20 6.56
N VAL A 156 -18.97 -7.89 7.63
CA VAL A 156 -18.19 -7.30 8.73
C VAL A 156 -16.77 -6.93 8.30
N LEU A 157 -16.03 -7.88 7.73
CA LEU A 157 -14.66 -7.70 7.26
C LEU A 157 -14.59 -6.71 6.08
N PRO A 158 -15.45 -6.78 5.04
CA PRO A 158 -15.46 -5.80 3.97
C PRO A 158 -15.68 -4.36 4.46
N ILE A 159 -16.63 -4.14 5.39
CA ILE A 159 -16.88 -2.81 5.97
C ILE A 159 -15.66 -2.32 6.74
N LEU A 160 -15.08 -3.18 7.59
CA LEU A 160 -13.91 -2.86 8.38
C LEU A 160 -12.71 -2.49 7.49
N VAL A 161 -12.47 -3.29 6.44
CA VAL A 161 -11.39 -3.02 5.48
C VAL A 161 -11.66 -1.75 4.68
N GLY A 162 -12.91 -1.46 4.31
CA GLY A 162 -13.31 -0.20 3.70
C GLY A 162 -12.98 1.01 4.57
N LEU A 163 -13.28 0.95 5.87
CA LEU A 163 -12.93 2.01 6.82
C LEU A 163 -11.42 2.18 6.97
N ILE A 164 -10.68 1.08 7.11
CA ILE A 164 -9.21 1.10 7.18
C ILE A 164 -8.61 1.70 5.90
N SER A 165 -9.12 1.28 4.73
CA SER A 165 -8.67 1.78 3.42
C SER A 165 -8.97 3.27 3.26
N TYR A 166 -10.13 3.74 3.73
CA TYR A 166 -10.44 5.17 3.74
C TYR A 166 -9.45 5.97 4.58
N ILE A 167 -9.10 5.48 5.78
CA ILE A 167 -8.10 6.13 6.64
C ILE A 167 -6.74 6.15 5.95
N GLN A 168 -6.32 5.03 5.34
CA GLN A 168 -5.07 4.95 4.59
C GLN A 168 -5.01 5.94 3.44
N VAL A 169 -6.04 5.99 2.59
CA VAL A 169 -6.09 6.89 1.44
C VAL A 169 -6.08 8.34 1.91
N LYS A 170 -6.87 8.67 2.94
CA LYS A 170 -6.88 10.00 3.57
C LYS A 170 -5.50 10.41 4.10
N GLN A 171 -4.75 9.49 4.72
CA GLN A 171 -3.38 9.75 5.17
C GLN A 171 -2.43 9.96 3.98
N SER A 172 -2.53 9.14 2.94
CA SER A 172 -1.68 9.26 1.75
C SER A 172 -1.90 10.57 1.00
N MET A 173 -3.11 11.12 1.00
CA MET A 173 -3.42 12.40 0.35
C MET A 173 -2.71 13.58 1.00
N LYS A 174 -2.40 13.51 2.29
CA LYS A 174 -1.58 14.52 2.96
C LYS A 174 -0.15 14.59 2.44
N LEU A 175 0.32 13.56 1.73
CA LEU A 175 1.62 13.52 1.08
C LEU A 175 1.55 13.83 -0.41
N GLN A 176 0.35 13.87 -0.98
CA GLN A 176 0.21 14.17 -2.39
C GLN A 176 0.41 15.67 -2.63
N PRO A 177 1.10 16.02 -3.73
CA PRO A 177 1.02 17.32 -4.36
C PRO A 177 -0.42 17.87 -4.41
N GLN A 178 -0.71 18.93 -3.67
CA GLN A 178 -1.99 19.65 -3.76
C GLN A 178 -1.71 21.13 -4.03
N SER A 179 -2.52 21.75 -4.88
CA SER A 179 -2.46 23.19 -5.12
C SER A 179 -2.99 23.92 -3.89
N ASN A 180 -2.22 24.89 -3.40
CA ASN A 180 -2.59 25.72 -2.23
C ASN A 180 -3.59 26.84 -2.58
N LYS A 181 -4.01 26.96 -3.85
CA LYS A 181 -4.94 28.01 -4.28
C LYS A 181 -6.36 27.76 -3.75
N PRO A 182 -7.13 28.83 -3.44
CA PRO A 182 -8.57 28.73 -3.20
C PRO A 182 -9.29 28.07 -4.38
N ASP A 183 -10.40 27.37 -4.11
CA ASP A 183 -11.15 26.66 -5.16
C ASP A 183 -11.62 27.57 -6.30
N SER A 184 -11.83 28.86 -6.02
CA SER A 184 -12.22 29.89 -6.98
C SER A 184 -11.12 30.31 -7.97
N GLU A 185 -9.85 30.03 -7.65
CA GLU A 185 -8.69 30.45 -8.44
C GLU A 185 -7.99 29.28 -9.15
N LEU A 186 -8.52 28.07 -9.00
CA LEU A 186 -7.98 26.88 -9.66
C LEU A 186 -8.31 26.91 -11.15
N SER A 187 -7.31 26.63 -11.98
CA SER A 187 -7.57 26.39 -13.40
C SER A 187 -8.48 25.17 -13.59
N ASN A 188 -9.13 25.05 -14.75
CA ASN A 188 -9.99 23.90 -15.05
C ASN A 188 -9.23 22.57 -14.91
N GLU A 189 -7.95 22.54 -15.28
CA GLU A 189 -7.11 21.35 -15.16
C GLU A 189 -6.78 21.00 -13.70
N GLU A 190 -6.49 22.02 -12.88
CA GLU A 190 -6.26 21.85 -11.44
C GLU A 190 -7.54 21.37 -10.73
N ARG A 191 -8.71 21.90 -11.12
CA ARG A 191 -10.03 21.45 -10.60
C ARG A 191 -10.32 20.00 -10.96
N ILE A 192 -10.04 19.58 -12.20
CA ILE A 192 -10.23 18.19 -12.62
C ILE A 192 -9.29 17.27 -11.81
N THR A 193 -8.03 17.65 -11.65
CA THR A 193 -7.05 16.86 -10.89
C THR A 193 -7.43 16.75 -9.41
N LYS A 194 -7.83 17.87 -8.80
CA LYS A 194 -8.28 17.93 -7.40
C LYS A 194 -9.56 17.11 -7.17
N SER A 195 -10.53 17.21 -8.09
CA SER A 195 -11.77 16.45 -8.01
C SER A 195 -11.55 14.95 -8.23
N MET A 196 -10.70 14.55 -9.18
CA MET A 196 -10.30 13.16 -9.38
C MET A 196 -9.65 12.58 -8.11
N THR A 197 -8.72 13.32 -7.52
CA THR A 197 -8.06 12.92 -6.27
C THR A 197 -9.07 12.76 -5.14
N LYS A 198 -9.94 13.75 -4.93
CA LYS A 198 -10.98 13.71 -3.89
C LYS A 198 -11.97 12.56 -4.11
N ASN A 199 -12.41 12.33 -5.35
CA ASN A 199 -13.32 11.24 -5.68
C ASN A 199 -12.67 9.87 -5.43
N MET A 200 -11.38 9.70 -5.79
CA MET A 200 -10.63 8.50 -5.44
C MET A 200 -10.58 8.26 -3.93
N GLN A 201 -10.60 9.30 -3.10
CA GLN A 201 -10.59 9.15 -1.63
C GLN A 201 -11.80 8.37 -1.12
N TYR A 202 -12.97 8.64 -1.69
CA TYR A 202 -14.24 8.11 -1.20
C TYR A 202 -14.71 6.90 -2.00
N LEU A 203 -14.54 6.91 -3.32
CA LEU A 203 -15.00 5.83 -4.20
C LEU A 203 -14.14 4.57 -4.06
N PHE A 204 -12.81 4.72 -4.00
CA PHE A 204 -11.92 3.56 -3.97
C PHE A 204 -12.17 2.65 -2.75
N PRO A 205 -12.24 3.16 -1.51
CA PRO A 205 -12.52 2.32 -0.35
C PRO A 205 -13.88 1.60 -0.41
N VAL A 206 -14.89 2.26 -0.97
CA VAL A 206 -16.24 1.70 -1.10
C VAL A 206 -16.27 0.59 -2.15
N ILE A 207 -15.74 0.84 -3.36
CA ILE A 207 -15.67 -0.16 -4.42
C ILE A 207 -14.82 -1.35 -3.98
N PHE A 208 -13.70 -1.07 -3.32
CA PHE A 208 -12.81 -2.10 -2.79
C PHE A 208 -13.52 -2.97 -1.74
N ALA A 209 -14.23 -2.37 -0.79
CA ALA A 209 -15.05 -3.11 0.18
C ALA A 209 -16.11 -3.97 -0.50
N ILE A 210 -16.84 -3.45 -1.50
CA ILE A 210 -17.85 -4.22 -2.23
C ILE A 210 -17.22 -5.43 -2.95
N SER A 211 -16.04 -5.25 -3.56
CA SER A 211 -15.31 -6.33 -4.24
C SER A 211 -14.90 -7.46 -3.28
N LEU A 212 -14.55 -7.13 -2.04
CA LEU A 212 -14.14 -8.12 -1.03
C LEU A 212 -15.27 -9.06 -0.59
N ARG A 213 -16.54 -8.69 -0.79
CA ARG A 213 -17.70 -9.51 -0.38
C ARG A 213 -17.74 -10.89 -1.02
N GLN A 214 -17.10 -11.05 -2.18
CA GLN A 214 -17.05 -12.31 -2.93
C GLN A 214 -15.71 -13.05 -2.78
N GLN A 215 -14.79 -12.51 -1.97
CA GLN A 215 -13.46 -13.07 -1.76
C GLN A 215 -13.43 -13.91 -0.48
N PRO A 216 -12.51 -14.87 -0.34
CA PRO A 216 -12.28 -15.55 0.94
C PRO A 216 -12.00 -14.54 2.06
N ALA A 217 -12.57 -14.75 3.25
CA ALA A 217 -12.41 -13.88 4.40
C ALA A 217 -10.93 -13.72 4.81
N ALA A 218 -10.09 -14.72 4.56
CA ALA A 218 -8.62 -14.64 4.69
C ALA A 218 -8.03 -13.44 3.94
N LEU A 219 -8.54 -13.13 2.74
CA LEU A 219 -8.04 -12.02 1.93
C LEU A 219 -8.44 -10.68 2.55
N ALA A 220 -9.71 -10.52 2.97
CA ALA A 220 -10.17 -9.32 3.65
C ALA A 220 -9.41 -9.12 4.97
N PHE A 221 -9.18 -10.19 5.72
CA PHE A 221 -8.43 -10.17 6.96
C PHE A 221 -6.98 -9.71 6.75
N TYR A 222 -6.28 -10.30 5.77
CA TYR A 222 -4.94 -9.85 5.36
C TYR A 222 -4.94 -8.35 5.04
N TRP A 223 -5.87 -7.88 4.21
CA TRP A 223 -5.96 -6.45 3.86
C TRP A 223 -6.22 -5.56 5.07
N GLY A 224 -7.07 -5.99 6.01
CA GLY A 224 -7.33 -5.26 7.25
C GLY A 224 -6.08 -5.12 8.12
N LEU A 225 -5.40 -6.23 8.40
CA LEU A 225 -4.18 -6.24 9.22
C LEU A 225 -3.03 -5.45 8.57
N SER A 226 -2.75 -5.76 7.30
CA SER A 226 -1.80 -5.04 6.45
C SER A 226 -2.13 -3.54 6.39
N GLY A 227 -3.44 -3.26 6.37
CA GLY A 227 -4.10 -1.99 6.51
C GLY A 227 -3.64 -1.17 7.72
N LEU A 228 -3.92 -1.73 8.89
CA LEU A 228 -3.57 -1.19 10.20
C LEU A 228 -2.07 -1.00 10.38
N LEU A 229 -1.27 -1.98 9.94
CA LEU A 229 0.19 -1.89 10.02
C LEU A 229 0.74 -0.73 9.19
N THR A 230 0.15 -0.45 8.02
CA THR A 230 0.53 0.72 7.21
C THR A 230 0.19 2.01 7.91
N ILE A 231 -1.00 2.12 8.51
CA ILE A 231 -1.44 3.31 9.25
C ILE A 231 -0.49 3.55 10.43
N ALA A 232 -0.19 2.51 11.20
CA ALA A 232 0.74 2.58 12.32
C ALA A 232 2.14 3.00 11.86
N GLN A 233 2.63 2.41 10.77
CA GLN A 233 3.92 2.75 10.18
C GLN A 233 3.98 4.21 9.71
N GLN A 234 2.95 4.69 9.00
CA GLN A 234 2.89 6.08 8.54
C GLN A 234 2.83 7.03 9.74
N ALA A 235 1.97 6.77 10.72
CA ALA A 235 1.88 7.57 11.95
C ALA A 235 3.23 7.63 12.69
N TRP A 236 3.92 6.50 12.84
CA TRP A 236 5.26 6.42 13.43
C TRP A 236 6.28 7.24 12.63
N TYR A 237 6.28 7.11 11.29
CA TYR A 237 7.17 7.87 10.42
C TYR A 237 6.97 9.38 10.56
N PHE A 238 5.72 9.85 10.57
CA PHE A 238 5.41 11.26 10.72
C PHE A 238 5.81 11.80 12.09
N LYS A 239 5.57 11.03 13.15
CA LYS A 239 5.92 11.42 14.53
C LYS A 239 7.42 11.55 14.75
N TYR A 240 8.23 10.59 14.25
CA TYR A 240 9.66 10.53 14.60
C TYR A 240 10.62 10.97 13.49
N LYS A 241 10.29 10.70 12.22
CA LYS A 241 11.11 11.11 11.06
C LYS A 241 10.58 12.34 10.34
N GLY A 242 9.37 12.78 10.69
CA GLY A 242 8.80 14.00 10.14
C GLY A 242 9.37 15.29 10.68
N GLU A 243 9.87 15.25 11.91
CA GLU A 243 10.50 16.40 12.56
C GLU A 243 11.98 16.55 12.17
N THR A 244 12.61 15.49 11.66
CA THR A 244 14.04 15.48 11.26
C THR A 244 14.30 16.09 9.88
N LEU A 245 13.26 16.46 9.13
CA LEU A 245 13.46 17.24 7.91
C LEU A 245 13.77 18.69 8.30
N PRO A 246 14.84 19.29 7.75
CA PRO A 246 15.28 20.62 8.17
C PRO A 246 14.14 21.63 7.95
N LYS A 247 13.94 22.56 8.89
CA LYS A 247 12.84 23.55 8.86
C LYS A 247 12.72 24.30 7.53
N SER A 248 13.84 24.44 6.82
CA SER A 248 13.92 24.81 5.42
C SER A 248 14.76 23.77 4.67
N VAL A 249 14.33 23.35 3.49
CA VAL A 249 15.21 22.63 2.56
C VAL A 249 15.79 23.67 1.61
N LYS A 250 17.11 23.92 1.73
CA LYS A 250 17.86 24.60 0.68
C LYS A 250 17.95 23.65 -0.51
N THR A 251 17.14 23.96 -1.50
CA THR A 251 17.19 23.28 -2.78
C THR A 251 18.48 23.64 -3.52
N LYS A 252 18.92 22.82 -4.46
CA LYS A 252 20.16 23.10 -5.21
C LYS A 252 20.10 24.39 -6.04
N SER A 253 18.90 24.89 -6.32
CA SER A 253 18.69 26.19 -6.97
C SER A 253 18.80 27.38 -6.01
N GLY A 254 19.25 27.19 -4.76
CA GLY A 254 19.46 28.26 -3.78
C GLY A 254 18.21 28.75 -3.06
N VAL A 255 17.03 28.23 -3.41
CA VAL A 255 15.75 28.62 -2.80
C VAL A 255 15.52 27.81 -1.52
N GLU A 256 15.29 28.51 -0.39
CA GLU A 256 14.82 27.89 0.85
C GLU A 256 13.31 27.65 0.78
N VAL A 257 12.89 26.39 0.86
CA VAL A 257 11.47 26.04 1.01
C VAL A 257 11.19 25.70 2.47
N SER A 258 10.30 26.46 3.12
CA SER A 258 9.90 26.22 4.51
C SER A 258 9.04 24.97 4.64
N VAL A 259 9.48 24.01 5.46
CA VAL A 259 8.79 22.73 5.72
C VAL A 259 7.46 22.94 6.45
N ARG A 260 7.29 24.06 7.17
CA ARG A 260 6.02 24.39 7.86
C ARG A 260 4.88 24.77 6.92
N GLN A 261 5.17 25.29 5.72
CA GLN A 261 4.12 25.67 4.75
C GLN A 261 3.51 24.47 4.03
N VAL A 262 4.18 23.32 4.05
CA VAL A 262 3.78 22.11 3.31
C VAL A 262 3.00 21.11 4.19
N ILE A 263 3.07 21.25 5.52
CA ILE A 263 2.46 20.33 6.50
C ILE A 263 1.11 20.84 7.05
N LYS A 264 0.68 22.06 6.69
CA LYS A 264 -0.64 22.58 7.10
C LYS A 264 -1.78 21.95 6.30
#